data_AF-M5BHS7-F1
#
_entry.id   AF-M5BHS7-F1
#
_cell.length_a   1.000
_cell.length_b   1.000
_cell.length_c   1.000
_cell.angle_alpha   90.00
_cell.angle_beta   90.00
_cell.angle_gamma   90.00
#
_symmetry.space_group_name_H-M   'P 1'
#
loop_
_entity.id
_entity.type
_entity.pdbx_description
1 polymer ?
#
loop_
_entity_poly.entity_id
_entity_poly.type
_entity_poly.pdbx_seq_one_letter_code
_entity_poly.pdbx_strand_id
1 'polypeptide(L)'
;MVDYNPHKGNYNFTRIINNTVRTEGAYIKVGVGMGPSILGKANADSIEEGGIVMRNIIESRDVGHGKGGLGYGYAVGSDTANWTCVENVSAPGVEYFGDISESLPELIATPTAFVRDGPAEARGNLQPEFVPGHIECLFRIKPGPSTVLGWNPGQLHLSLGSHVKLRSTRLSLERGGEVCVREHQHHQDGRTLWAGGSHLVHQDHAAALVFAPGGKLMIVDTNTHTTLHDFTPHIRAPEQPDSEDTHSLVLSEVPNRPVVSITSPAPHANTLFMSSYIEKCGREFEPNQFVARHIGNGMGTLVYVFSPYTQIMVLRARHDGPIRTPLEWPLDENEWIVEWSSPNEPSAEPVMDAKLAWQGDGNLVIYANGDVPWGSGTHGKNATILRWGLGTPEEPYLEIVDDDGNRAWST
;
A
#
# COMPACT_ATOMS: atom_id res chain seq x y z
N MET A 1 1.31 -26.79 -1.63
CA MET A 1 2.48 -27.55 -1.15
C MET A 1 2.78 -26.97 0.20
N VAL A 2 2.15 -27.57 1.20
CA VAL A 2 2.03 -27.08 2.57
C VAL A 2 2.00 -28.32 3.46
N ASP A 3 2.80 -28.31 4.52
CA ASP A 3 2.95 -29.43 5.43
C ASP A 3 1.88 -29.40 6.52
N TYR A 4 1.59 -30.57 7.09
CA TYR A 4 0.86 -30.66 8.35
C TYR A 4 1.87 -30.61 9.50
N ASN A 5 1.58 -29.80 10.52
CA ASN A 5 2.45 -29.55 11.68
C ASN A 5 3.27 -30.80 12.12
N PRO A 6 4.62 -30.71 12.21
CA PRO A 6 5.46 -29.50 12.14
C PRO A 6 5.81 -29.05 10.72
N HIS A 7 5.58 -27.76 10.46
CA HIS A 7 5.81 -27.06 9.19
C HIS A 7 7.30 -26.86 8.86
N LYS A 8 8.07 -27.95 8.75
CA LYS A 8 9.51 -27.98 8.37
C LYS A 8 9.74 -29.00 7.26
N GLY A 9 8.82 -29.04 6.31
CA GLY A 9 8.79 -30.06 5.27
C GLY A 9 9.98 -29.96 4.32
N ASN A 10 10.56 -31.12 4.00
CA ASN A 10 11.59 -31.25 2.96
C ASN A 10 10.94 -31.77 1.66
N TYR A 11 10.84 -30.89 0.68
CA TYR A 11 10.26 -31.12 -0.64
C TYR A 11 11.31 -31.39 -1.73
N ASN A 12 12.58 -31.67 -1.36
CA ASN A 12 13.67 -31.90 -2.32
C ASN A 12 13.38 -32.99 -3.36
N PHE A 13 12.45 -33.91 -3.08
CA PHE A 13 12.02 -34.96 -4.01
C PHE A 13 10.57 -34.82 -4.50
N THR A 14 9.90 -33.72 -4.16
CA THR A 14 8.54 -33.41 -4.61
C THR A 14 8.58 -32.62 -5.91
N ARG A 15 7.81 -33.08 -6.91
CA ARG A 15 7.76 -32.50 -8.26
C ARG A 15 6.31 -32.24 -8.67
N ILE A 16 6.01 -31.00 -9.04
CA ILE A 16 4.76 -30.63 -9.73
C ILE A 16 5.16 -30.16 -11.12
N ILE A 17 5.10 -31.06 -12.10
CA ILE A 17 5.59 -30.79 -13.46
C ILE A 17 4.58 -31.19 -14.52
N ASN A 18 4.51 -30.41 -15.60
CA ASN A 18 3.69 -30.69 -16.78
C ASN A 18 2.18 -30.86 -16.47
N ASN A 19 1.65 -30.15 -15.47
CA ASN A 19 0.23 -30.18 -15.12
C ASN A 19 -0.52 -29.03 -15.81
N THR A 20 -1.84 -29.18 -15.93
CA THR A 20 -2.75 -28.10 -16.31
C THR A 20 -3.76 -27.85 -15.20
N VAL A 21 -3.82 -26.62 -14.69
CA VAL A 21 -4.88 -26.15 -13.79
C VAL A 21 -5.90 -25.38 -14.62
N ARG A 22 -7.16 -25.82 -14.60
CA ARG A 22 -8.26 -25.22 -15.37
C ARG A 22 -9.37 -24.75 -14.45
N THR A 23 -9.87 -23.54 -14.68
CA THR A 23 -11.04 -23.00 -13.93
C THR A 23 -12.35 -23.68 -14.31
N GLU A 24 -12.63 -23.85 -15.61
CA GLU A 24 -13.88 -24.44 -16.14
C GLU A 24 -15.15 -23.89 -15.45
N GLY A 25 -15.23 -22.57 -15.25
CA GLY A 25 -16.35 -21.92 -14.56
C GLY A 25 -16.25 -21.88 -13.04
N ALA A 26 -15.34 -22.63 -12.43
CA ALA A 26 -15.06 -22.57 -10.99
C ALA A 26 -14.17 -21.39 -10.61
N TYR A 27 -14.19 -21.05 -9.32
CA TYR A 27 -13.25 -20.10 -8.73
C TYR A 27 -12.18 -20.86 -7.94
N ILE A 28 -10.93 -20.73 -8.37
CA ILE A 28 -9.77 -21.36 -7.72
C ILE A 28 -9.04 -20.30 -6.91
N LYS A 29 -8.96 -20.46 -5.58
CA LYS A 29 -8.30 -19.45 -4.73
C LYS A 29 -6.81 -19.33 -5.02
N VAL A 30 -6.12 -20.47 -5.17
CA VAL A 30 -4.70 -20.56 -5.46
C VAL A 30 -4.47 -21.74 -6.40
N GLY A 31 -3.78 -21.52 -7.53
CA GLY A 31 -3.42 -22.58 -8.47
C GLY A 31 -2.37 -23.52 -7.89
N VAL A 32 -1.17 -23.00 -7.62
CA VAL A 32 -0.10 -23.71 -6.91
C VAL A 32 0.49 -22.80 -5.83
N GLY A 33 0.16 -23.10 -4.57
CA GLY A 33 0.74 -22.43 -3.41
C GLY A 33 1.93 -23.19 -2.84
N MET A 34 2.96 -22.47 -2.40
CA MET A 34 4.20 -23.00 -1.84
C MET A 34 4.46 -22.30 -0.51
N GLY A 35 4.62 -23.06 0.58
CA GLY A 35 4.85 -22.51 1.92
C GLY A 35 3.61 -22.51 2.83
N PRO A 36 3.76 -22.78 4.14
CA PRO A 36 2.65 -22.82 5.10
C PRO A 36 1.81 -21.55 5.17
N SER A 37 2.42 -20.39 4.95
CA SER A 37 1.81 -19.06 4.93
C SER A 37 0.68 -18.93 3.91
N ILE A 38 0.64 -19.78 2.88
CA ILE A 38 -0.49 -19.82 1.95
C ILE A 38 -1.79 -20.24 2.68
N LEU A 39 -1.70 -21.09 3.70
CA LEU A 39 -2.83 -21.54 4.52
C LEU A 39 -2.90 -20.90 5.91
N GLY A 40 -1.81 -20.34 6.43
CA GLY A 40 -1.74 -19.80 7.79
C GLY A 40 -1.03 -18.45 7.84
N LYS A 41 -0.77 -17.96 9.05
CA LYS A 41 0.18 -16.85 9.23
C LYS A 41 1.60 -17.38 9.07
N ALA A 42 2.50 -16.58 8.52
CA ALA A 42 3.89 -16.97 8.42
C ALA A 42 4.48 -17.21 9.82
N ASN A 43 5.35 -18.21 9.90
CA ASN A 43 6.15 -18.47 11.08
C ASN A 43 7.60 -18.63 10.63
N ALA A 44 8.48 -17.74 11.09
CA ALA A 44 9.89 -17.74 10.72
C ALA A 44 10.61 -19.05 11.05
N ASP A 45 10.11 -19.80 12.04
CA ASP A 45 10.66 -21.11 12.41
C ASP A 45 10.14 -22.26 11.52
N SER A 46 9.26 -21.99 10.57
CA SER A 46 8.52 -22.98 9.78
C SER A 46 8.84 -22.91 8.29
N ILE A 47 10.14 -22.95 7.95
CA ILE A 47 10.59 -22.88 6.56
C ILE A 47 10.48 -24.25 5.87
N GLU A 48 9.78 -24.30 4.75
CA GLU A 48 9.72 -25.47 3.85
C GLU A 48 10.75 -25.35 2.71
N GLU A 49 11.46 -26.43 2.39
CA GLU A 49 12.57 -26.37 1.44
C GLU A 49 12.49 -27.33 0.24
N GLY A 50 13.02 -26.92 -0.91
CA GLY A 50 13.47 -27.85 -1.97
C GLY A 50 12.46 -28.32 -3.03
N GLY A 51 11.25 -27.77 -3.09
CA GLY A 51 10.23 -28.16 -4.08
C GLY A 51 10.58 -27.74 -5.52
N ILE A 52 10.19 -28.54 -6.52
CA ILE A 52 10.25 -28.13 -7.94
C ILE A 52 8.84 -28.06 -8.53
N VAL A 53 8.51 -26.88 -9.05
CA VAL A 53 7.27 -26.57 -9.76
C VAL A 53 7.63 -26.00 -11.12
N MET A 54 7.49 -26.78 -12.18
CA MET A 54 7.91 -26.32 -13.51
C MET A 54 7.04 -26.81 -14.65
N ARG A 55 6.95 -26.02 -15.72
CA ARG A 55 6.19 -26.36 -16.94
C ARG A 55 4.73 -26.68 -16.67
N ASN A 56 4.13 -26.07 -15.66
CA ASN A 56 2.69 -26.14 -15.45
C ASN A 56 2.00 -25.00 -16.19
N ILE A 57 0.75 -25.22 -16.58
CA ILE A 57 -0.07 -24.24 -17.30
C ILE A 57 -1.33 -23.96 -16.48
N ILE A 58 -1.62 -22.68 -16.27
CA ILE A 58 -2.93 -22.22 -15.80
C ILE A 58 -3.68 -21.71 -17.02
N GLU A 59 -4.89 -22.22 -17.24
CA GLU A 59 -5.76 -21.72 -18.29
C GLU A 59 -7.21 -21.57 -17.83
N SER A 60 -7.94 -20.70 -18.52
CA SER A 60 -9.35 -20.44 -18.26
C SER A 60 -10.18 -20.84 -19.46
N ARG A 61 -11.23 -21.63 -19.23
CA ARG A 61 -12.10 -22.15 -20.27
C ARG A 61 -13.55 -21.87 -19.92
N ASP A 62 -14.27 -21.26 -20.85
CA ASP A 62 -15.72 -21.15 -20.75
C ASP A 62 -16.35 -22.48 -21.18
N VAL A 63 -17.12 -23.08 -20.27
CA VAL A 63 -17.83 -24.34 -20.49
C VAL A 63 -19.35 -24.15 -20.49
N GLY A 64 -19.83 -22.91 -20.71
CA GLY A 64 -21.25 -22.57 -20.80
C GLY A 64 -21.84 -21.94 -19.53
N HIS A 65 -21.01 -21.76 -18.49
CA HIS A 65 -21.36 -21.10 -17.23
C HIS A 65 -20.39 -19.96 -16.88
N GLY A 66 -19.64 -19.47 -17.88
CA GLY A 66 -18.58 -18.49 -17.71
C GLY A 66 -17.21 -19.14 -17.59
N LYS A 67 -16.19 -18.30 -17.67
CA LYS A 67 -14.77 -18.70 -17.63
C LYS A 67 -14.30 -19.10 -16.23
N GLY A 68 -15.03 -18.74 -15.17
CA GLY A 68 -14.53 -18.85 -13.79
C GLY A 68 -13.43 -17.83 -13.51
N GLY A 69 -12.63 -18.05 -12.47
CA GLY A 69 -11.57 -17.12 -12.08
C GLY A 69 -10.53 -17.72 -11.14
N LEU A 70 -9.39 -17.05 -11.01
CA LEU A 70 -8.37 -17.39 -10.03
C LEU A 70 -8.13 -16.23 -9.06
N GLY A 71 -7.87 -16.55 -7.79
CA GLY A 71 -7.22 -15.60 -6.88
C GLY A 71 -5.75 -15.44 -7.27
N TYR A 72 -4.92 -16.44 -6.97
CA TYR A 72 -3.50 -16.42 -7.28
C TYR A 72 -3.09 -17.61 -8.13
N GLY A 73 -2.21 -17.38 -9.10
CA GLY A 73 -1.70 -18.45 -9.96
C GLY A 73 -0.70 -19.34 -9.23
N TYR A 74 0.54 -18.86 -9.19
CA TYR A 74 1.66 -19.45 -8.47
C TYR A 74 2.05 -18.49 -7.35
N ALA A 75 1.90 -18.94 -6.11
CA ALA A 75 2.13 -18.14 -4.91
C ALA A 75 3.24 -18.76 -4.07
N VAL A 76 4.31 -17.99 -3.83
CA VAL A 76 5.48 -18.42 -3.06
C VAL A 76 5.55 -17.64 -1.76
N GLY A 77 5.22 -18.31 -0.65
CA GLY A 77 5.19 -17.72 0.69
C GLY A 77 6.57 -17.35 1.23
N SER A 78 6.57 -16.47 2.25
CA SER A 78 7.78 -15.98 2.95
C SER A 78 8.50 -17.06 3.75
N ASP A 79 7.89 -18.23 3.87
CA ASP A 79 8.32 -19.40 4.62
C ASP A 79 8.78 -20.56 3.71
N THR A 80 9.38 -20.21 2.57
CA THR A 80 9.93 -21.16 1.59
C THR A 80 11.42 -20.92 1.32
N ALA A 81 12.24 -21.96 1.16
CA ALA A 81 13.65 -21.80 0.79
C ALA A 81 14.11 -22.81 -0.28
N ASN A 82 15.04 -22.40 -1.15
CA ASN A 82 15.63 -23.28 -2.18
C ASN A 82 14.60 -23.93 -3.12
N TRP A 83 13.52 -23.23 -3.46
CA TRP A 83 12.53 -23.72 -4.42
C TRP A 83 12.98 -23.49 -5.85
N THR A 84 12.53 -24.34 -6.78
CA THR A 84 12.67 -24.10 -8.22
C THR A 84 11.28 -23.93 -8.81
N CYS A 85 10.92 -22.70 -9.19
CA CYS A 85 9.64 -22.38 -9.82
C CYS A 85 9.86 -21.66 -11.14
N VAL A 86 9.96 -22.44 -12.23
CA VAL A 86 10.36 -21.93 -13.55
C VAL A 86 9.54 -22.53 -14.69
N GLU A 87 9.50 -21.85 -15.83
CA GLU A 87 8.81 -22.32 -17.05
C GLU A 87 7.31 -22.56 -16.86
N ASN A 88 6.70 -22.05 -15.79
CA ASN A 88 5.25 -22.11 -15.61
C ASN A 88 4.59 -20.98 -16.40
N VAL A 89 3.39 -21.23 -16.90
CA VAL A 89 2.68 -20.30 -17.79
C VAL A 89 1.29 -20.01 -17.24
N SER A 90 0.92 -18.73 -17.25
CA SER A 90 -0.48 -18.31 -17.22
C SER A 90 -0.91 -18.02 -18.66
N ALA A 91 -1.92 -18.75 -19.14
CA ALA A 91 -2.39 -18.62 -20.51
C ALA A 91 -3.03 -17.23 -20.73
N PRO A 92 -2.97 -16.69 -21.96
CA PRO A 92 -3.64 -15.43 -22.28
C PRO A 92 -5.13 -15.45 -21.92
N GLY A 93 -5.60 -14.39 -21.26
CA GLY A 93 -7.00 -14.24 -20.90
C GLY A 93 -7.43 -14.95 -19.60
N VAL A 94 -6.50 -15.52 -18.84
CA VAL A 94 -6.76 -15.89 -17.44
C VAL A 94 -6.93 -14.61 -16.62
N GLU A 95 -8.05 -14.50 -15.92
CA GLU A 95 -8.36 -13.36 -15.05
C GLU A 95 -8.03 -13.71 -13.61
N TYR A 96 -7.23 -12.85 -12.97
CA TYR A 96 -6.90 -12.92 -11.56
C TYR A 96 -7.69 -11.87 -10.79
N PHE A 97 -8.53 -12.30 -9.87
CA PHE A 97 -9.36 -11.45 -9.04
C PHE A 97 -9.76 -12.17 -7.76
N GLY A 98 -10.20 -11.41 -6.77
CA GLY A 98 -10.69 -11.96 -5.52
C GLY A 98 -10.88 -10.86 -4.50
N ASP A 99 -11.81 -11.07 -3.59
CA ASP A 99 -12.01 -10.20 -2.44
C ASP A 99 -10.97 -10.51 -1.36
N ILE A 100 -10.05 -9.56 -1.17
CA ILE A 100 -8.99 -9.60 -0.17
C ILE A 100 -9.29 -8.71 1.04
N SER A 101 -10.49 -8.13 1.16
CA SER A 101 -10.80 -7.15 2.21
C SER A 101 -10.65 -7.67 3.64
N GLU A 102 -10.69 -8.98 3.84
CA GLU A 102 -10.46 -9.62 5.14
C GLU A 102 -8.98 -9.70 5.55
N SER A 103 -8.04 -9.25 4.70
CA SER A 103 -6.60 -9.22 5.03
C SER A 103 -6.15 -7.91 5.67
N LEU A 104 -7.03 -6.92 5.86
CA LEU A 104 -6.68 -5.68 6.55
C LEU A 104 -6.40 -5.97 8.05
N PRO A 105 -5.44 -5.27 8.68
CA PRO A 105 -4.66 -4.14 8.15
C PRO A 105 -3.40 -4.54 7.36
N GLU A 106 -2.96 -5.79 7.45
CA GLU A 106 -1.69 -6.30 6.91
C GLU A 106 -1.67 -6.37 5.37
N LEU A 107 -2.84 -6.21 4.71
CA LEU A 107 -3.11 -6.13 3.28
C LEU A 107 -2.17 -6.97 2.39
N ILE A 108 -2.67 -8.11 1.90
CA ILE A 108 -1.93 -8.91 0.93
C ILE A 108 -1.94 -8.28 -0.47
N ALA A 109 -0.96 -8.63 -1.28
CA ALA A 109 -0.82 -8.17 -2.66
C ALA A 109 -2.04 -8.52 -3.51
N THR A 110 -2.38 -7.68 -4.48
CA THR A 110 -3.51 -7.93 -5.39
C THR A 110 -3.39 -9.30 -6.10
N PRO A 111 -4.49 -10.08 -6.24
CA PRO A 111 -4.58 -11.28 -7.07
C PRO A 111 -3.82 -11.19 -8.39
N THR A 112 -2.87 -12.10 -8.61
CA THR A 112 -1.99 -12.12 -9.79
C THR A 112 -1.49 -13.53 -10.15
N ALA A 113 -0.90 -13.65 -11.34
CA ALA A 113 -0.39 -14.91 -11.86
C ALA A 113 0.82 -15.46 -11.11
N PHE A 114 1.78 -14.62 -10.77
CA PHE A 114 3.04 -15.02 -10.16
C PHE A 114 3.40 -14.04 -9.05
N VAL A 115 3.32 -14.46 -7.80
CA VAL A 115 3.61 -13.61 -6.63
C VAL A 115 4.53 -14.31 -5.64
N ARG A 116 5.44 -13.54 -5.06
CA ARG A 116 6.34 -13.99 -3.99
C ARG A 116 6.32 -13.04 -2.81
N ASP A 117 6.39 -13.59 -1.62
CA ASP A 117 6.64 -12.82 -0.40
C ASP A 117 8.14 -12.82 -0.04
N GLY A 118 8.66 -11.65 0.29
CA GLY A 118 10.09 -11.42 0.53
C GLY A 118 10.96 -11.58 -0.72
N PRO A 119 12.29 -11.42 -0.59
CA PRO A 119 13.23 -11.37 -1.71
C PRO A 119 13.32 -12.69 -2.49
N ALA A 120 13.50 -12.61 -3.81
CA ALA A 120 13.48 -13.79 -4.70
C ALA A 120 14.60 -14.78 -4.37
N GLU A 121 15.79 -14.26 -4.12
CA GLU A 121 17.00 -14.98 -3.74
C GLU A 121 16.83 -15.78 -2.45
N ALA A 122 15.97 -15.33 -1.53
CA ALA A 122 15.63 -16.08 -0.32
C ALA A 122 14.66 -17.24 -0.60
N ARG A 123 13.85 -17.13 -1.66
CA ARG A 123 12.89 -18.18 -2.05
C ARG A 123 13.52 -19.29 -2.88
N GLY A 124 14.48 -18.95 -3.74
CA GLY A 124 15.22 -19.89 -4.59
C GLY A 124 15.31 -19.42 -6.05
N ASN A 125 15.19 -20.35 -7.00
CA ASN A 125 15.22 -20.06 -8.42
C ASN A 125 13.80 -19.86 -8.96
N LEU A 126 13.40 -18.60 -9.12
CA LEU A 126 12.09 -18.20 -9.64
C LEU A 126 12.21 -17.61 -11.05
N GLN A 127 11.22 -17.87 -11.90
CA GLN A 127 11.12 -17.22 -13.21
C GLN A 127 10.87 -15.69 -13.08
N PRO A 128 11.27 -14.88 -14.08
CA PRO A 128 11.26 -13.42 -13.98
C PRO A 128 9.87 -12.78 -13.80
N GLU A 129 8.79 -13.49 -14.12
CA GLU A 129 7.42 -12.98 -14.01
C GLU A 129 6.93 -12.84 -12.57
N PHE A 130 7.64 -13.42 -11.59
CA PHE A 130 7.31 -13.30 -10.17
C PHE A 130 7.45 -11.86 -9.67
N VAL A 131 6.35 -11.29 -9.20
CA VAL A 131 6.33 -9.95 -8.61
C VAL A 131 6.36 -10.00 -7.07
N PRO A 132 7.00 -9.03 -6.39
CA PRO A 132 7.01 -8.96 -4.93
C PRO A 132 5.62 -8.63 -4.38
N GLY A 133 5.23 -9.22 -3.26
CA GLY A 133 3.98 -8.86 -2.61
C GLY A 133 3.74 -9.67 -1.35
N HIS A 134 3.29 -9.01 -0.28
CA HIS A 134 2.93 -9.72 0.94
C HIS A 134 1.79 -10.70 0.66
N ILE A 135 1.96 -11.98 1.01
CA ILE A 135 0.92 -13.00 0.80
C ILE A 135 0.88 -13.97 1.97
N GLU A 136 -0.24 -13.98 2.67
CA GLU A 136 -0.53 -14.93 3.74
C GLU A 136 -2.02 -15.28 3.75
N CYS A 137 -2.37 -16.43 4.34
CA CYS A 137 -3.75 -16.87 4.52
C CYS A 137 -4.59 -16.82 3.22
N LEU A 138 -4.00 -17.09 2.05
CA LEU A 138 -4.66 -17.01 0.74
C LEU A 138 -5.91 -17.90 0.64
N PHE A 139 -6.05 -18.92 1.48
CA PHE A 139 -7.30 -19.68 1.58
C PHE A 139 -8.52 -18.84 1.98
N ARG A 140 -8.36 -17.63 2.53
CA ARG A 140 -9.44 -16.73 2.94
C ARG A 140 -10.06 -15.92 1.80
N ILE A 141 -9.37 -15.78 0.67
CA ILE A 141 -9.85 -14.99 -0.47
C ILE A 141 -11.22 -15.52 -0.94
N LYS A 142 -12.13 -14.61 -1.28
CA LYS A 142 -13.47 -14.95 -1.77
C LYS A 142 -13.62 -14.55 -3.24
N PRO A 143 -14.44 -15.26 -4.03
CA PRO A 143 -14.80 -14.79 -5.36
C PRO A 143 -15.56 -13.46 -5.25
N GLY A 144 -15.30 -12.55 -6.17
CA GLY A 144 -16.00 -11.27 -6.29
C GLY A 144 -15.07 -10.06 -6.19
N PRO A 145 -15.63 -8.85 -6.29
CA PRO A 145 -14.86 -7.62 -6.25
C PRO A 145 -14.41 -7.29 -4.82
N SER A 146 -13.15 -6.88 -4.67
CA SER A 146 -12.63 -6.43 -3.39
C SER A 146 -12.99 -4.98 -3.07
N THR A 147 -12.98 -4.63 -1.79
CA THR A 147 -13.05 -3.23 -1.32
C THR A 147 -11.67 -2.62 -1.13
N VAL A 148 -10.59 -3.38 -1.39
CA VAL A 148 -9.22 -2.92 -1.28
C VAL A 148 -8.33 -3.64 -2.28
N LEU A 149 -7.37 -2.93 -2.86
CA LEU A 149 -6.31 -3.49 -3.69
C LEU A 149 -4.98 -2.84 -3.31
N GLY A 150 -3.90 -3.63 -3.37
CA GLY A 150 -2.55 -3.20 -3.04
C GLY A 150 -1.56 -3.55 -4.15
N TRP A 151 -0.61 -2.65 -4.42
CA TRP A 151 0.47 -2.83 -5.39
C TRP A 151 1.82 -2.42 -4.82
N ASN A 152 2.81 -3.27 -5.05
CA ASN A 152 4.22 -2.94 -4.89
C ASN A 152 4.73 -2.14 -6.10
N PRO A 153 5.92 -1.51 -5.99
CA PRO A 153 6.48 -0.73 -7.08
C PRO A 153 6.61 -1.54 -8.38
N GLY A 154 6.25 -0.93 -9.49
CA GLY A 154 6.24 -1.54 -10.82
C GLY A 154 4.99 -2.34 -11.19
N GLN A 155 4.03 -2.54 -10.28
CA GLN A 155 2.89 -3.43 -10.53
C GLN A 155 1.64 -2.75 -11.07
N LEU A 156 1.42 -1.47 -10.77
CA LEU A 156 0.29 -0.72 -11.33
C LEU A 156 0.71 -0.08 -12.65
N HIS A 157 -0.04 -0.40 -13.70
CA HIS A 157 0.07 0.26 -15.00
C HIS A 157 -1.31 0.40 -15.65
N LEU A 158 -1.78 1.64 -15.82
CA LEU A 158 -3.06 1.96 -16.47
C LEU A 158 -2.83 2.85 -17.68
N SER A 159 -3.11 2.33 -18.86
CA SER A 159 -3.12 3.13 -20.09
C SER A 159 -4.25 4.16 -20.09
N LEU A 160 -4.11 5.18 -20.93
CA LEU A 160 -5.13 6.19 -21.16
C LEU A 160 -6.50 5.57 -21.49
N GLY A 161 -7.53 5.95 -20.73
CA GLY A 161 -8.90 5.43 -20.83
C GLY A 161 -9.15 4.11 -20.11
N SER A 162 -8.15 3.55 -19.42
CA SER A 162 -8.28 2.31 -18.64
C SER A 162 -8.54 2.59 -17.17
N HIS A 163 -9.00 1.56 -16.46
CA HIS A 163 -9.33 1.62 -15.05
C HIS A 163 -9.05 0.31 -14.33
N VAL A 164 -8.91 0.39 -13.01
CA VAL A 164 -9.02 -0.72 -12.07
C VAL A 164 -10.27 -0.50 -11.21
N LYS A 165 -10.99 -1.58 -10.91
CA LYS A 165 -12.24 -1.53 -10.13
C LYS A 165 -12.09 -2.19 -8.77
N LEU A 166 -12.66 -1.53 -7.76
CA LEU A 166 -13.12 -2.16 -6.52
C LEU A 166 -14.58 -2.57 -6.67
N ARG A 167 -15.27 -2.88 -5.56
CA ARG A 167 -16.69 -3.25 -5.55
C ARG A 167 -17.62 -2.09 -5.85
N SER A 168 -17.30 -0.87 -5.43
CA SER A 168 -18.13 0.31 -5.67
C SER A 168 -17.42 1.45 -6.37
N THR A 169 -16.09 1.46 -6.38
CA THR A 169 -15.26 2.53 -6.94
C THR A 169 -14.33 2.03 -8.04
N ARG A 170 -13.78 2.96 -8.82
CA ARG A 170 -12.74 2.69 -9.82
C ARG A 170 -11.67 3.78 -9.77
N LEU A 171 -10.41 3.39 -9.91
CA LEU A 171 -9.29 4.28 -10.24
C LEU A 171 -9.11 4.27 -11.76
N SER A 172 -9.10 5.43 -12.40
CA SER A 172 -8.95 5.56 -13.84
C SER A 172 -7.91 6.62 -14.21
N LEU A 173 -7.22 6.39 -15.33
CA LEU A 173 -6.59 7.45 -16.10
C LEU A 173 -7.57 7.79 -17.23
N GLU A 174 -8.34 8.87 -17.07
CA GLU A 174 -9.37 9.26 -18.01
C GLU A 174 -8.77 9.73 -19.33
N ARG A 175 -9.53 9.66 -20.44
CA ARG A 175 -9.05 10.09 -21.78
C ARG A 175 -8.61 11.56 -21.84
N GLY A 176 -9.10 12.38 -20.92
CA GLY A 176 -8.67 13.78 -20.76
C GLY A 176 -7.33 13.97 -20.04
N GLY A 177 -6.65 12.89 -19.67
CA GLY A 177 -5.38 12.90 -18.92
C GLY A 177 -5.53 12.98 -17.40
N GLU A 178 -6.75 13.11 -16.89
CA GLU A 178 -7.01 13.21 -15.45
C GLU A 178 -6.99 11.82 -14.80
N VAL A 179 -6.23 11.69 -13.71
CA VAL A 179 -6.32 10.54 -12.82
C VAL A 179 -7.40 10.79 -11.78
N CYS A 180 -8.40 9.92 -11.69
CA CYS A 180 -9.46 10.08 -10.69
C CYS A 180 -9.92 8.76 -10.09
N VAL A 181 -10.46 8.85 -8.87
CA VAL A 181 -11.27 7.79 -8.26
C VAL A 181 -12.73 8.20 -8.30
N ARG A 182 -13.58 7.33 -8.84
CA ARG A 182 -15.03 7.56 -8.98
C ARG A 182 -15.84 6.37 -8.50
N GLU A 183 -17.04 6.62 -8.02
CA GLU A 183 -18.06 5.58 -7.87
C GLU A 183 -18.44 4.99 -9.25
N HIS A 184 -18.80 3.71 -9.33
CA HIS A 184 -19.14 3.07 -10.60
C HIS A 184 -20.39 2.17 -10.57
N GLN A 185 -21.13 2.15 -9.45
CA GLN A 185 -22.21 1.17 -9.26
C GLN A 185 -23.43 1.37 -10.16
N HIS A 186 -23.69 2.58 -10.71
CA HIS A 186 -24.94 2.81 -11.47
C HIS A 186 -24.87 3.64 -12.76
N HIS A 187 -23.83 4.42 -13.07
CA HIS A 187 -23.72 5.16 -14.34
C HIS A 187 -22.26 5.36 -14.75
N GLN A 188 -22.03 5.67 -16.03
CA GLN A 188 -20.68 5.96 -16.56
C GLN A 188 -20.02 7.19 -15.89
N ASP A 189 -20.82 8.02 -15.21
CA ASP A 189 -20.44 9.28 -14.55
C ASP A 189 -20.71 9.27 -13.03
N GLY A 190 -20.21 8.28 -12.31
CA GLY A 190 -20.30 8.30 -10.84
C GLY A 190 -19.55 9.48 -10.21
N ARG A 191 -19.92 9.80 -8.96
CA ARG A 191 -19.33 10.90 -8.18
C ARG A 191 -17.82 10.75 -8.11
N THR A 192 -17.11 11.85 -8.35
CA THR A 192 -15.66 11.93 -8.12
C THR A 192 -15.39 11.93 -6.62
N LEU A 193 -14.63 10.95 -6.15
CA LEU A 193 -14.17 10.84 -4.77
C LEU A 193 -12.79 11.49 -4.59
N TRP A 194 -11.94 11.39 -5.61
CA TRP A 194 -10.64 12.05 -5.66
C TRP A 194 -10.23 12.34 -7.11
N ALA A 195 -9.51 13.43 -7.31
CA ALA A 195 -8.90 13.82 -8.59
C ALA A 195 -7.45 14.22 -8.31
N GLY A 196 -6.54 13.78 -9.18
CA GLY A 196 -5.11 14.03 -9.04
C GLY A 196 -4.68 15.42 -9.51
N GLY A 197 -5.50 16.14 -10.28
CA GLY A 197 -5.15 17.45 -10.82
C GLY A 197 -4.20 17.38 -12.02
N SER A 198 -4.34 16.34 -12.85
CA SER A 198 -3.50 16.06 -14.03
C SER A 198 -4.18 16.45 -15.36
N HIS A 199 -5.29 17.19 -15.28
CA HIS A 199 -6.17 17.52 -16.39
C HIS A 199 -5.44 18.19 -17.56
N LEU A 200 -5.70 17.71 -18.79
CA LEU A 200 -5.20 18.26 -20.06
C LEU A 200 -3.68 18.23 -20.27
N VAL A 201 -2.87 17.78 -19.30
CA VAL A 201 -1.41 17.81 -19.42
C VAL A 201 -0.90 16.85 -20.51
N HIS A 202 -1.72 15.88 -20.94
CA HIS A 202 -1.26 14.71 -21.70
C HIS A 202 -2.12 14.34 -22.92
N GLN A 203 -2.98 15.25 -23.41
CA GLN A 203 -3.92 14.91 -24.49
C GLN A 203 -3.24 14.44 -25.79
N ASP A 204 -2.02 14.91 -26.04
CA ASP A 204 -1.25 14.58 -27.23
C ASP A 204 -0.22 13.45 -27.00
N HIS A 205 -0.19 12.89 -25.79
CA HIS A 205 0.78 11.87 -25.39
C HIS A 205 0.14 10.48 -25.28
N ALA A 206 0.94 9.45 -25.58
CA ALA A 206 0.57 8.09 -25.23
C ALA A 206 0.81 7.90 -23.73
N ALA A 207 -0.17 8.28 -22.90
CA ALA A 207 0.02 8.34 -21.45
C ALA A 207 -0.35 7.02 -20.73
N ALA A 208 0.38 6.72 -19.66
CA ALA A 208 0.03 5.69 -18.69
C ALA A 208 0.27 6.16 -17.26
N LEU A 209 -0.66 5.85 -16.36
CA LEU A 209 -0.49 5.96 -14.92
C LEU A 209 0.29 4.75 -14.44
N VAL A 210 1.40 5.00 -13.77
CA VAL A 210 2.29 3.95 -13.26
C VAL A 210 2.58 4.17 -11.78
N PHE A 211 2.63 3.06 -11.03
CA PHE A 211 3.37 3.03 -9.77
C PHE A 211 4.77 2.56 -10.11
N ALA A 212 5.69 3.50 -10.31
CA ALA A 212 7.00 3.24 -10.88
C ALA A 212 7.86 2.37 -9.94
N PRO A 213 8.92 1.71 -10.46
CA PRO A 213 9.81 0.87 -9.64
C PRO A 213 10.41 1.55 -8.40
N GLY A 214 10.51 2.89 -8.40
CA GLY A 214 10.97 3.66 -7.25
C GLY A 214 9.89 4.09 -6.25
N GLY A 215 8.69 3.50 -6.31
CA GLY A 215 7.60 3.82 -5.37
C GLY A 215 6.90 5.15 -5.62
N LYS A 216 7.10 5.75 -6.79
CA LYS A 216 6.43 6.99 -7.20
C LYS A 216 5.15 6.72 -7.99
N LEU A 217 4.10 7.48 -7.72
CA LEU A 217 2.90 7.50 -8.55
C LEU A 217 3.05 8.59 -9.61
N MET A 218 3.08 8.20 -10.88
CA MET A 218 3.39 9.11 -11.99
C MET A 218 2.53 8.84 -13.22
N ILE A 219 2.39 9.85 -14.06
CA ILE A 219 1.99 9.68 -15.47
C ILE A 219 3.25 9.75 -16.31
N VAL A 220 3.44 8.76 -17.18
CA VAL A 220 4.57 8.67 -18.10
C VAL A 220 4.08 8.58 -19.54
N ASP A 221 4.90 9.06 -20.48
CA ASP A 221 4.72 8.80 -21.90
C ASP A 221 5.23 7.38 -22.20
N THR A 222 4.40 6.52 -22.78
CA THR A 222 4.72 5.12 -23.04
C THR A 222 5.67 4.92 -24.22
N ASN A 223 5.86 5.94 -25.07
CA ASN A 223 6.79 5.88 -26.21
C ASN A 223 8.19 6.33 -25.80
N THR A 224 8.29 7.41 -25.01
CA THR A 224 9.58 8.01 -24.62
C THR A 224 10.02 7.63 -23.21
N HIS A 225 9.12 7.08 -22.40
CA HIS A 225 9.29 6.82 -20.96
C HIS A 225 9.58 8.07 -20.12
N THR A 226 9.30 9.26 -20.65
CA THR A 226 9.47 10.52 -19.90
C THR A 226 8.33 10.72 -18.91
N THR A 227 8.65 11.18 -17.70
CA THR A 227 7.65 11.61 -16.73
C THR A 227 6.90 12.83 -17.26
N LEU A 228 5.58 12.71 -17.35
CA LEU A 228 4.69 13.78 -17.74
C LEU A 228 4.08 14.48 -16.51
N HIS A 229 3.82 13.72 -15.45
CA HIS A 229 3.33 14.25 -14.17
C HIS A 229 3.81 13.35 -13.02
N ASP A 230 4.28 13.93 -11.92
CA ASP A 230 4.68 13.20 -10.70
C ASP A 230 3.78 13.65 -9.54
N PHE A 231 2.95 12.75 -9.02
CA PHE A 231 2.07 13.03 -7.88
C PHE A 231 2.83 12.99 -6.55
N THR A 232 4.06 12.50 -6.56
CA THR A 232 4.86 12.17 -5.38
C THR A 232 6.32 12.61 -5.54
N PRO A 233 6.59 13.88 -5.89
CA PRO A 233 7.95 14.34 -6.14
C PRO A 233 8.85 14.25 -4.90
N HIS A 234 8.24 14.30 -3.71
CA HIS A 234 8.88 14.19 -2.40
C HIS A 234 9.30 12.77 -2.03
N ILE A 235 8.82 11.74 -2.72
CA ILE A 235 9.28 10.37 -2.52
C ILE A 235 10.63 10.21 -3.22
N ARG A 236 11.64 9.72 -2.51
CA ARG A 236 12.94 9.41 -3.12
C ARG A 236 12.80 8.14 -3.96
N ALA A 237 13.10 8.23 -5.25
CA ALA A 237 13.32 7.03 -6.05
C ALA A 237 14.71 6.49 -5.67
N PRO A 238 14.84 5.24 -5.21
CA PRO A 238 16.15 4.67 -4.90
C PRO A 238 16.98 4.57 -6.19
N GLU A 239 18.28 4.84 -6.08
CA GLU A 239 19.21 4.82 -7.23
C GLU A 239 19.37 3.40 -7.81
N GLN A 240 19.10 2.38 -6.99
CA GLN A 240 18.89 0.99 -7.38
C GLN A 240 17.59 0.50 -6.71
N PRO A 241 16.69 -0.20 -7.41
CA PRO A 241 15.53 -0.80 -6.76
C PRO A 241 16.03 -1.81 -5.74
N ASP A 242 15.95 -1.47 -4.45
CA ASP A 242 16.18 -2.44 -3.39
C ASP A 242 14.99 -3.41 -3.40
N SER A 243 15.24 -4.72 -3.32
CA SER A 243 14.19 -5.73 -3.23
C SER A 243 13.35 -5.58 -1.96
N GLU A 244 13.85 -4.81 -0.98
CA GLU A 244 13.21 -4.45 0.28
C GLU A 244 12.51 -3.07 0.26
N ASP A 245 12.76 -2.20 -0.74
CA ASP A 245 12.09 -0.90 -0.86
C ASP A 245 10.63 -1.08 -1.36
N THR A 246 9.77 -1.43 -0.42
CA THR A 246 8.45 -2.05 -0.64
C THR A 246 7.31 -1.07 -0.36
N HIS A 247 7.43 0.14 -0.91
CA HIS A 247 6.33 1.10 -0.90
C HIS A 247 5.05 0.46 -1.43
N SER A 248 3.94 0.62 -0.72
CA SER A 248 2.67 0.00 -1.11
C SER A 248 1.68 1.07 -1.51
N LEU A 249 1.25 1.03 -2.77
CA LEU A 249 0.11 1.80 -3.25
C LEU A 249 -1.17 1.03 -2.94
N VAL A 250 -2.10 1.67 -2.23
CA VAL A 250 -3.37 1.07 -1.83
C VAL A 250 -4.53 1.87 -2.41
N LEU A 251 -5.46 1.18 -3.05
CA LEU A 251 -6.78 1.68 -3.41
C LEU A 251 -7.80 1.07 -2.45
N SER A 252 -8.60 1.89 -1.78
CA SER A 252 -9.51 1.44 -0.72
C SER A 252 -10.86 2.15 -0.82
N GLU A 253 -11.96 1.42 -0.61
CA GLU A 253 -13.29 2.01 -0.39
C GLU A 253 -13.80 1.75 1.03
N VAL A 254 -12.90 1.35 1.93
CA VAL A 254 -13.22 1.20 3.35
C VAL A 254 -13.60 2.58 3.90
N PRO A 255 -14.74 2.70 4.61
CA PRO A 255 -15.18 3.97 5.17
C PRO A 255 -14.11 4.65 6.01
N ASN A 256 -14.01 5.97 5.89
CA ASN A 256 -13.08 6.82 6.66
C ASN A 256 -11.60 6.44 6.47
N ARG A 257 -11.24 5.79 5.36
CA ARG A 257 -9.86 5.67 4.88
C ARG A 257 -9.68 6.49 3.61
N PRO A 258 -8.47 6.99 3.31
CA PRO A 258 -8.17 7.55 2.00
C PRO A 258 -8.47 6.55 0.90
N VAL A 259 -9.02 7.02 -0.22
CA VAL A 259 -9.31 6.16 -1.36
C VAL A 259 -8.05 5.71 -2.07
N VAL A 260 -7.02 6.56 -2.09
CA VAL A 260 -5.66 6.24 -2.53
C VAL A 260 -4.69 6.60 -1.41
N SER A 261 -3.75 5.71 -1.10
CA SER A 261 -2.64 5.99 -0.19
C SER A 261 -1.35 5.28 -0.62
N ILE A 262 -0.20 5.86 -0.27
CA ILE A 262 1.11 5.20 -0.42
C ILE A 262 1.76 5.14 0.94
N THR A 263 2.24 3.96 1.35
CA THR A 263 2.93 3.74 2.61
C THR A 263 4.32 3.16 2.39
N SER A 264 5.29 3.53 3.23
CA SER A 264 6.59 2.84 3.31
C SER A 264 6.42 1.49 4.00
N PRO A 265 7.38 0.56 3.84
CA PRO A 265 7.33 -0.70 4.57
C PRO A 265 7.52 -0.57 6.07
N ALA A 266 7.18 -1.65 6.77
CA ALA A 266 7.54 -1.87 8.17
C ALA A 266 9.08 -1.87 8.33
N PRO A 267 9.61 -1.52 9.51
CA PRO A 267 8.88 -1.19 10.74
C PRO A 267 8.30 0.24 10.77
N HIS A 268 8.77 1.13 9.87
CA HIS A 268 8.41 2.55 9.96
C HIS A 268 6.99 2.87 9.46
N ALA A 269 6.46 2.13 8.47
CA ALA A 269 5.07 2.26 8.00
C ALA A 269 4.60 3.72 7.78
N ASN A 270 5.51 4.58 7.29
CA ASN A 270 5.25 6.00 7.06
C ASN A 270 4.19 6.16 5.98
N THR A 271 3.34 7.15 6.11
CA THR A 271 2.33 7.46 5.10
C THR A 271 2.86 8.56 4.18
N LEU A 272 3.19 8.21 2.95
CA LEU A 272 3.85 9.14 2.02
C LEU A 272 2.86 9.90 1.15
N PHE A 273 1.65 9.38 0.96
CA PHE A 273 0.61 10.03 0.17
C PHE A 273 -0.78 9.58 0.63
N MET A 274 -1.74 10.50 0.63
CA MET A 274 -3.15 10.22 0.93
C MET A 274 -4.04 11.10 0.05
N SER A 275 -5.03 10.51 -0.60
CA SER A 275 -6.04 11.26 -1.40
C SER A 275 -6.84 12.28 -0.59
N SER A 276 -7.11 12.03 0.70
CA SER A 276 -7.94 12.91 1.55
C SER A 276 -7.24 13.39 2.82
N TYR A 277 -6.02 12.91 3.11
CA TYR A 277 -5.26 13.26 4.30
C TYR A 277 -6.06 13.15 5.62
N ILE A 278 -6.83 12.07 5.77
CA ILE A 278 -7.59 11.76 6.99
C ILE A 278 -7.19 10.43 7.61
N GLU A 279 -7.31 10.31 8.93
CA GLU A 279 -7.05 9.09 9.69
C GLU A 279 -8.20 8.80 10.68
N LYS A 280 -8.65 7.55 10.76
CA LYS A 280 -9.67 7.12 11.73
C LYS A 280 -9.04 6.74 13.07
N CYS A 281 -9.78 6.96 14.15
CA CYS A 281 -9.40 6.56 15.50
C CYS A 281 -9.02 5.06 15.58
N GLY A 282 -8.13 4.72 16.51
CA GLY A 282 -7.60 3.37 16.71
C GLY A 282 -6.23 3.13 16.06
N ARG A 283 -5.43 4.19 15.86
CA ARG A 283 -4.07 4.10 15.32
C ARG A 283 -3.07 4.63 16.33
N GLU A 284 -1.94 3.96 16.45
CA GLU A 284 -0.78 4.44 17.19
C GLU A 284 0.35 4.76 16.21
N PHE A 285 1.15 5.77 16.54
CA PHE A 285 2.35 6.14 15.80
C PHE A 285 3.56 5.97 16.72
N GLU A 286 4.56 5.26 16.21
CA GLU A 286 5.85 5.09 16.87
C GLU A 286 6.76 6.29 16.59
N PRO A 287 7.81 6.50 17.39
CA PRO A 287 8.79 7.55 17.15
C PRO A 287 9.40 7.47 15.75
N ASN A 288 9.54 8.61 15.09
CA ASN A 288 9.93 8.78 13.69
C ASN A 288 8.89 8.37 12.64
N GLN A 289 7.73 7.84 13.03
CA GLN A 289 6.65 7.64 12.06
C GLN A 289 6.04 8.97 11.66
N PHE A 290 5.77 9.13 10.37
CA PHE A 290 5.24 10.38 9.83
C PHE A 290 4.20 10.20 8.72
N VAL A 291 3.46 11.28 8.49
CA VAL A 291 2.61 11.50 7.31
C VAL A 291 3.22 12.62 6.48
N ALA A 292 3.46 12.39 5.18
CA ALA A 292 3.97 13.40 4.26
C ALA A 292 2.86 13.91 3.33
N ARG A 293 2.80 15.23 3.16
CA ARG A 293 1.89 15.94 2.27
C ARG A 293 2.64 16.93 1.42
N HIS A 294 2.82 16.60 0.14
CA HIS A 294 3.39 17.53 -0.83
C HIS A 294 2.41 18.66 -1.13
N ILE A 295 2.90 19.91 -1.05
CA ILE A 295 2.10 21.10 -1.34
C ILE A 295 2.30 21.54 -2.80
N GLY A 296 3.55 21.46 -3.28
CA GLY A 296 3.96 21.88 -4.61
C GLY A 296 4.12 23.40 -4.78
N ASN A 297 4.42 23.82 -6.01
CA ASN A 297 4.60 25.23 -6.40
C ASN A 297 5.65 26.00 -5.56
N GLY A 298 6.76 25.36 -5.17
CA GLY A 298 7.81 25.97 -4.35
C GLY A 298 7.55 25.93 -2.84
N MET A 299 6.41 25.38 -2.40
CA MET A 299 6.03 25.34 -0.99
C MET A 299 6.57 24.09 -0.26
N GLY A 300 7.18 23.16 -0.98
CA GLY A 300 7.79 21.96 -0.43
C GLY A 300 6.78 20.91 0.04
N THR A 301 7.21 20.12 1.02
CA THR A 301 6.46 19.02 1.61
C THR A 301 6.29 19.22 3.10
N LEU A 302 5.05 19.11 3.59
CA LEU A 302 4.77 19.03 5.02
C LEU A 302 4.97 17.59 5.50
N VAL A 303 5.59 17.46 6.66
CA VAL A 303 5.84 16.19 7.34
C VAL A 303 5.30 16.29 8.76
N TYR A 304 4.24 15.53 9.03
CA TYR A 304 3.60 15.38 10.33
C TYR A 304 4.25 14.21 11.04
N VAL A 305 5.16 14.47 11.97
CA VAL A 305 5.99 13.45 12.61
C VAL A 305 5.74 13.38 14.10
N PHE A 306 5.69 12.16 14.64
CA PHE A 306 5.89 11.95 16.07
C PHE A 306 7.39 11.84 16.36
N SER A 307 7.97 12.89 16.94
CA SER A 307 9.41 12.98 17.17
C SER A 307 9.84 12.00 18.28
N PRO A 308 11.09 11.49 18.22
CA PRO A 308 11.64 10.71 19.32
C PRO A 308 11.81 11.51 20.61
N TYR A 309 11.65 12.84 20.55
CA TYR A 309 11.67 13.74 21.70
C TYR A 309 10.28 14.02 22.27
N THR A 310 9.32 13.13 22.02
CA THR A 310 7.96 13.13 22.60
C THR A 310 7.10 14.35 22.20
N GLN A 311 7.29 14.87 20.99
CA GLN A 311 6.46 15.93 20.43
C GLN A 311 5.80 15.50 19.12
N ILE A 312 4.60 15.99 18.86
CA ILE A 312 4.06 16.02 17.50
C ILE A 312 4.66 17.25 16.84
N MET A 313 5.25 17.10 15.66
CA MET A 313 5.84 18.21 14.92
C MET A 313 5.28 18.26 13.50
N VAL A 314 5.11 19.47 13.00
CA VAL A 314 4.85 19.75 11.60
C VAL A 314 6.10 20.39 11.04
N LEU A 315 6.79 19.65 10.17
CA LEU A 315 7.99 20.11 9.50
C LEU A 315 7.63 20.48 8.06
N ARG A 316 8.27 21.51 7.51
CA ARG A 316 8.22 21.82 6.08
C ARG A 316 9.60 21.73 5.47
N ALA A 317 9.73 20.93 4.42
CA ALA A 317 10.94 20.89 3.62
C ALA A 317 11.12 22.21 2.87
N ARG A 318 12.36 22.72 2.82
CA ARG A 318 12.70 23.97 2.12
C ARG A 318 12.77 23.84 0.61
N HIS A 319 12.48 22.67 0.07
CA HIS A 319 12.48 22.36 -1.36
C HIS A 319 11.29 21.45 -1.76
N ASP A 320 10.96 21.43 -3.04
CA ASP A 320 9.93 20.52 -3.62
C ASP A 320 10.47 19.12 -3.96
N GLY A 321 11.78 18.91 -3.79
CA GLY A 321 12.43 17.65 -4.09
C GLY A 321 12.16 16.53 -3.08
N PRO A 322 12.76 15.35 -3.32
CA PRO A 322 12.69 14.22 -2.41
C PRO A 322 13.15 14.57 -1.00
N ILE A 323 12.36 14.21 0.01
CA ILE A 323 12.76 14.35 1.41
C ILE A 323 13.67 13.18 1.82
N ARG A 324 14.59 13.44 2.74
CA ARG A 324 15.45 12.37 3.30
C ARG A 324 14.64 11.49 4.25
N THR A 325 14.70 10.17 4.02
CA THR A 325 14.10 9.15 4.88
C THR A 325 15.13 8.06 5.22
N PRO A 326 15.19 7.55 6.46
CA PRO A 326 14.44 8.05 7.63
C PRO A 326 14.86 9.48 8.01
N LEU A 327 14.03 10.17 8.80
CA LEU A 327 14.37 11.49 9.32
C LEU A 327 15.56 11.37 10.28
N GLU A 328 16.51 12.30 10.17
CA GLU A 328 17.69 12.34 11.04
C GLU A 328 17.56 13.43 12.09
N TRP A 329 18.07 13.12 13.28
CA TRP A 329 18.04 14.00 14.45
C TRP A 329 19.47 14.29 14.92
N PRO A 330 19.78 15.54 15.32
CA PRO A 330 18.92 16.73 15.27
C PRO A 330 18.58 17.13 13.82
N LEU A 331 17.44 17.80 13.64
CA LEU A 331 16.99 18.23 12.31
C LEU A 331 17.98 19.22 11.70
N ASP A 332 18.30 19.04 10.42
CA ASP A 332 19.08 20.03 9.66
C ASP A 332 18.21 21.26 9.37
N GLU A 333 18.56 22.39 9.98
CA GLU A 333 17.84 23.66 9.81
C GLU A 333 17.91 24.22 8.37
N ASN A 334 18.88 23.76 7.57
CA ASN A 334 18.97 24.09 6.15
C ASN A 334 17.99 23.30 5.29
N GLU A 335 17.46 22.19 5.82
CA GLU A 335 16.49 21.33 5.15
C GLU A 335 15.07 21.62 5.65
N TRP A 336 14.91 21.78 6.97
CA TRP A 336 13.61 21.80 7.63
C TRP A 336 13.26 23.16 8.24
N ILE A 337 11.97 23.47 8.20
CA ILE A 337 11.32 24.53 8.99
C ILE A 337 10.34 23.84 9.93
N VAL A 338 10.39 24.16 11.22
CA VAL A 338 9.35 23.74 12.16
C VAL A 338 8.19 24.72 12.07
N GLU A 339 7.06 24.27 11.52
CA GLU A 339 5.86 25.07 11.36
C GLU A 339 4.99 25.06 12.62
N TRP A 340 4.98 23.93 13.32
CA TRP A 340 4.24 23.76 14.57
C TRP A 340 4.82 22.60 15.37
N SER A 341 4.70 22.67 16.70
CA SER A 341 4.95 21.54 17.60
C SER A 341 3.90 21.49 18.70
N SER A 342 3.66 20.30 19.25
CA SER A 342 2.76 20.15 20.40
C SER A 342 3.25 21.01 21.59
N PRO A 343 2.33 21.59 22.39
CA PRO A 343 2.68 22.50 23.49
C PRO A 343 3.52 21.91 24.64
N ASN A 344 3.72 20.60 24.70
CA ASN A 344 4.56 20.00 25.73
C ASN A 344 6.04 20.27 25.48
N GLU A 345 6.82 20.35 26.56
CA GLU A 345 8.27 20.37 26.48
C GLU A 345 8.78 19.07 25.83
N PRO A 346 9.81 19.13 24.97
CA PRO A 346 10.46 17.93 24.45
C PRO A 346 11.19 17.19 25.58
N SER A 347 11.31 15.87 25.45
CA SER A 347 12.18 15.09 26.32
C SER A 347 13.64 15.46 26.07
N ALA A 348 14.48 15.40 27.11
CA ALA A 348 15.90 15.73 27.00
C ALA A 348 16.65 14.72 26.10
N GLU A 349 16.21 13.47 26.09
CA GLU A 349 16.77 12.36 25.31
C GLU A 349 15.68 11.66 24.49
N PRO A 350 16.03 10.95 23.40
CA PRO A 350 15.11 10.12 22.64
C PRO A 350 14.41 9.05 23.50
N VAL A 351 13.08 8.93 23.35
CA VAL A 351 12.24 7.92 24.03
C VAL A 351 11.61 7.01 22.98
N MET A 352 12.28 5.92 22.64
CA MET A 352 11.91 5.06 21.51
C MET A 352 10.70 4.15 21.77
N ASP A 353 10.30 3.98 23.03
CA ASP A 353 9.07 3.27 23.44
C ASP A 353 7.88 4.22 23.66
N ALA A 354 8.04 5.52 23.38
CA ALA A 354 6.93 6.47 23.38
C ALA A 354 5.95 6.16 22.26
N LYS A 355 4.72 6.67 22.37
CA LYS A 355 3.70 6.53 21.33
C LYS A 355 2.79 7.74 21.25
N LEU A 356 2.38 8.08 20.04
CA LEU A 356 1.27 8.97 19.78
C LEU A 356 0.04 8.12 19.45
N ALA A 357 -0.96 8.13 20.33
CA ALA A 357 -2.17 7.34 20.18
C ALA A 357 -3.33 8.23 19.71
N TRP A 358 -3.87 7.93 18.52
CA TRP A 358 -5.17 8.40 18.08
C TRP A 358 -6.23 7.42 18.58
N GLN A 359 -6.81 7.72 19.74
CA GLN A 359 -7.56 6.75 20.55
C GLN A 359 -9.02 6.61 20.08
N GLY A 360 -9.62 5.45 20.35
CA GLY A 360 -11.02 5.13 19.98
C GLY A 360 -12.08 5.98 20.69
N ASP A 361 -11.70 6.74 21.71
CA ASP A 361 -12.56 7.69 22.43
C ASP A 361 -12.50 9.12 21.86
N GLY A 362 -11.75 9.30 20.77
CA GLY A 362 -11.59 10.56 20.07
C GLY A 362 -10.50 11.48 20.61
N ASN A 363 -9.62 10.99 21.50
CA ASN A 363 -8.49 11.76 22.02
C ASN A 363 -7.17 11.44 21.27
N LEU A 364 -6.41 12.47 20.90
CA LEU A 364 -5.02 12.33 20.45
C LEU A 364 -4.06 12.55 21.62
N VAL A 365 -3.24 11.56 21.96
CA VAL A 365 -2.46 11.53 23.21
C VAL A 365 -1.03 11.04 22.99
N ILE A 366 -0.07 11.72 23.61
CA ILE A 366 1.32 11.24 23.71
C ILE A 366 1.46 10.45 25.00
N TYR A 367 2.01 9.24 24.92
CA TYR A 367 2.47 8.47 26.07
C TYR A 367 3.98 8.31 26.00
N ALA A 368 4.67 8.55 27.11
CA ALA A 368 6.11 8.36 27.22
C ALA A 368 6.49 8.08 28.67
N ASN A 369 7.41 7.13 28.91
CA ASN A 369 7.92 6.81 30.25
C ASN A 369 6.83 6.53 31.32
N GLY A 370 5.68 5.99 30.92
CA GLY A 370 4.54 5.73 31.81
C GLY A 370 3.66 6.95 32.13
N ASP A 371 3.99 8.13 31.59
CA ASP A 371 3.25 9.38 31.75
C ASP A 371 2.52 9.79 30.46
N VAL A 372 1.74 10.87 30.57
CA VAL A 372 1.03 11.52 29.46
C VAL A 372 1.56 12.95 29.28
N PRO A 373 2.64 13.15 28.51
CA PRO A 373 3.21 14.49 28.28
C PRO A 373 2.23 15.47 27.65
N TRP A 374 1.32 15.00 26.80
CA TRP A 374 0.34 15.82 26.12
C TRP A 374 -0.90 15.03 25.71
N GLY A 375 -2.04 15.72 25.66
CA GLY A 375 -3.24 15.22 24.99
C GLY A 375 -4.13 16.36 24.51
N SER A 376 -4.85 16.12 23.41
CA SER A 376 -5.71 17.13 22.77
C SER A 376 -6.96 17.52 23.59
N GLY A 377 -7.32 16.73 24.62
CA GLY A 377 -8.48 17.01 25.48
C GLY A 377 -9.83 16.85 24.76
N THR A 378 -9.88 15.95 23.77
CA THR A 378 -11.06 15.72 22.91
C THR A 378 -11.81 14.43 23.24
N HIS A 379 -11.38 13.71 24.28
CA HIS A 379 -12.06 12.52 24.82
C HIS A 379 -13.57 12.75 24.99
N GLY A 380 -14.38 11.86 24.43
CA GLY A 380 -15.84 11.87 24.59
C GLY A 380 -16.57 12.93 23.77
N LYS A 381 -15.88 13.63 22.85
CA LYS A 381 -16.50 14.58 21.91
C LYS A 381 -17.04 13.94 20.63
N ASN A 382 -17.12 12.61 20.57
CA ASN A 382 -17.48 11.83 19.38
C ASN A 382 -16.60 12.13 18.15
N ALA A 383 -15.39 12.64 18.35
CA ALA A 383 -14.45 12.85 17.27
C ALA A 383 -13.84 11.52 16.82
N THR A 384 -13.88 11.25 15.53
CA THR A 384 -13.49 9.96 14.93
C THR A 384 -12.47 10.11 13.82
N ILE A 385 -12.24 11.34 13.35
CA ILE A 385 -11.36 11.65 12.22
C ILE A 385 -10.30 12.68 12.63
N LEU A 386 -9.04 12.34 12.38
CA LEU A 386 -7.90 13.26 12.40
C LEU A 386 -7.58 13.69 10.96
N ARG A 387 -7.43 14.98 10.70
CA ARG A 387 -7.05 15.54 9.39
C ARG A 387 -5.66 16.15 9.44
N TRP A 388 -4.84 15.86 8.43
CA TRP A 388 -3.48 16.38 8.25
C TRP A 388 -3.52 17.52 7.23
N GLY A 389 -3.64 18.76 7.68
CA GLY A 389 -4.02 19.88 6.82
C GLY A 389 -2.90 20.56 6.03
N LEU A 390 -3.02 21.87 5.82
CA LEU A 390 -2.03 22.71 5.12
C LEU A 390 -1.54 23.91 5.95
N GLY A 391 -2.08 24.11 7.16
CA GLY A 391 -1.77 25.27 8.00
C GLY A 391 -2.48 26.56 7.59
N THR A 392 -3.53 26.45 6.78
CA THR A 392 -4.38 27.59 6.40
C THR A 392 -5.53 27.76 7.42
N PRO A 393 -6.19 28.93 7.48
CA PRO A 393 -7.37 29.11 8.35
C PRO A 393 -8.48 28.09 8.08
N GLU A 394 -8.68 27.72 6.81
CA GLU A 394 -9.66 26.73 6.36
C GLU A 394 -9.19 25.30 6.61
N GLU A 395 -7.87 25.06 6.57
CA GLU A 395 -7.26 23.74 6.73
C GLU A 395 -6.06 23.80 7.70
N PRO A 396 -6.31 23.87 9.03
CA PRO A 396 -5.28 23.90 10.05
C PRO A 396 -4.35 22.68 9.95
N TYR A 397 -3.12 22.78 10.43
CA TYR A 397 -2.14 21.69 10.32
C TYR A 397 -2.66 20.37 10.89
N LEU A 398 -3.29 20.41 12.07
CA LEU A 398 -4.02 19.26 12.59
C LEU A 398 -5.43 19.69 12.96
N GLU A 399 -6.40 18.87 12.59
CA GLU A 399 -7.80 19.07 12.94
C GLU A 399 -8.42 17.73 13.36
N ILE A 400 -9.14 17.73 14.49
CA ILE A 400 -9.89 16.58 15.00
C ILE A 400 -11.38 16.90 14.85
N VAL A 401 -12.09 16.07 14.10
CA VAL A 401 -13.52 16.24 13.79
C VAL A 401 -14.33 14.97 14.03
N ASP A 402 -15.65 15.11 14.17
CA ASP A 402 -16.60 14.00 14.13
C ASP A 402 -16.93 13.56 12.69
N ASP A 403 -17.75 12.51 12.55
CA ASP A 403 -18.18 11.98 11.25
C ASP A 403 -19.03 12.98 10.43
N ASP A 404 -19.63 13.98 11.08
CA ASP A 404 -20.39 15.07 10.44
C ASP A 404 -19.48 16.24 10.00
N GLY A 405 -18.20 16.21 10.39
CA GLY A 405 -17.20 17.24 10.10
C GLY A 405 -17.18 18.41 11.09
N ASN A 406 -17.87 18.30 12.24
CA ASN A 406 -17.79 19.31 13.28
C ASN A 406 -16.43 19.22 13.99
N ARG A 407 -15.76 20.37 14.11
CA ARG A 407 -14.43 20.48 14.72
C ARG A 407 -14.50 20.35 16.24
N ALA A 408 -13.78 19.39 16.79
CA ALA A 408 -13.57 19.21 18.23
C ALA A 408 -12.29 19.92 18.72
N TRP A 409 -11.26 19.99 17.87
CA TRP A 409 -9.97 20.65 18.13
C TRP A 409 -9.22 20.93 16.83
N SER A 410 -8.38 21.97 16.80
CA SER A 410 -7.39 22.20 15.74
C SER A 410 -6.19 22.99 16.28
N THR A 411 -5.09 22.99 15.54
CA THR A 411 -3.92 23.86 15.78
C THR A 411 -4.20 25.32 15.46
#